data_AF-A0A9W3FBD8-F1
#
_entry.id   AF-A0A9W3FBD8-F1
#
_cell.length_a   1.000
_cell.length_b   1.000
_cell.length_c   1.000
_cell.angle_alpha   90.00
_cell.angle_beta   90.00
_cell.angle_gamma   90.00
#
_symmetry.space_group_name_H-M   'P 1'
#
loop_
_entity.id
_entity.type
_entity.pdbx_description
1 polymer ?
#
loop_
_entity_poly.entity_id
_entity_poly.type
_entity_poly.pdbx_seq_one_letter_code
_entity_poly.pdbx_strand_id
1 'polypeptide(L)'
;MATLQKQYGDTFTLLLGGKYITFILDPFQYQPVIKNQKLSFRIFSNKIVTRVFDVKKLIMDDKMNDELHTSYQFLQGKHLDSLMENTMQSLRQVFEPQLLKTTSWDTADLFKFCSSVIFETTFTSLHGNYLADDRKTFITELRDDLSKFDDKFPQLVSGMPIELLRNIKSIRMKLKKHLTTENLAKIQGWSEIIQRRQDTLEKYYTPEDIEIGAHHLSFLWASVTNTTSAMFWTMYYLLRHPEAMAVLRDEIDHLLQSTGQKKGPGLSIHLTREQLDSLIYLESTILEALRLCTVSGIFRFVQEDLTLHLETQDYRLRKGDFVGIFPPALHYDPEVFEAPEEFRFDRFIEDGKKKTTFYKRGKKLKHYVIPFGFGISKCPGRFLAFVEIKQLLVILLTYFDLEIISDKPAALNFSRVLLGVPYPDCDVSFRYKVKS
;
A
#
# COMPACT_ATOMS: atom_id res chain seq x y z
N MET A 1 -17.99 11.68 -7.44
CA MET A 1 -17.59 12.77 -6.51
C MET A 1 -17.58 14.12 -7.21
N ALA A 2 -16.83 14.32 -8.31
CA ALA A 2 -16.79 15.61 -9.02
C ALA A 2 -18.18 16.20 -9.36
N THR A 3 -19.11 15.39 -9.87
CA THR A 3 -20.49 15.82 -10.13
C THR A 3 -21.20 16.34 -8.88
N LEU A 4 -21.02 15.66 -7.74
CA LEU A 4 -21.62 16.05 -6.46
C LEU A 4 -20.97 17.31 -5.90
N GLN A 5 -19.65 17.45 -6.04
CA GLN A 5 -18.94 18.65 -5.64
C GLN A 5 -19.42 19.88 -6.44
N LYS A 6 -19.64 19.73 -7.74
CA LYS A 6 -20.21 20.80 -8.58
C LYS A 6 -21.63 21.18 -8.14
N GLN A 7 -22.42 20.21 -7.68
CA GLN A 7 -23.82 20.43 -7.30
C GLN A 7 -23.99 20.97 -5.87
N TYR A 8 -23.20 20.48 -4.92
CA TYR A 8 -23.39 20.72 -3.48
C TYR A 8 -22.21 21.44 -2.82
N GLY A 9 -21.15 21.76 -3.58
CA GLY A 9 -19.93 22.37 -3.06
C GLY A 9 -18.96 21.36 -2.44
N ASP A 10 -17.96 21.88 -1.71
CA ASP A 10 -16.86 21.09 -1.14
C ASP A 10 -17.26 20.24 0.07
N THR A 11 -18.51 20.30 0.53
CA THR A 11 -18.98 19.47 1.65
C THR A 11 -20.44 19.08 1.47
N PHE A 12 -20.72 17.79 1.54
CA PHE A 12 -22.05 17.22 1.36
C PHE A 12 -22.18 15.87 2.06
N THR A 13 -23.40 15.45 2.38
CA THR A 13 -23.68 14.16 3.03
C THR A 13 -24.31 13.18 2.06
N LEU A 14 -23.77 11.96 1.99
CA LEU A 14 -24.33 10.85 1.21
C LEU A 14 -24.81 9.73 2.12
N LEU A 15 -25.90 9.06 1.73
CA LEU A 15 -26.28 7.78 2.30
C LEU A 15 -25.64 6.66 1.48
N LEU A 16 -24.60 6.03 2.02
CA LEU A 16 -23.85 4.95 1.37
C LEU A 16 -23.84 3.71 2.27
N GLY A 17 -24.32 2.56 1.75
CA GLY A 17 -24.32 1.30 2.50
C GLY A 17 -25.07 1.38 3.85
N GLY A 18 -26.16 2.16 3.90
CA GLY A 18 -26.94 2.38 5.13
C GLY A 18 -26.27 3.28 6.17
N LYS A 19 -25.21 4.01 5.79
CA LYS A 19 -24.51 4.98 6.65
C LYS A 19 -24.53 6.37 6.02
N TYR A 20 -24.78 7.39 6.83
CA TYR A 20 -24.58 8.78 6.40
C TYR A 20 -23.09 9.12 6.50
N ILE A 21 -22.53 9.62 5.41
CA ILE A 21 -21.14 10.03 5.31
C ILE A 21 -21.09 11.47 4.81
N THR A 22 -20.64 12.38 5.66
CA THR A 22 -20.35 13.77 5.28
C THR A 22 -18.95 13.85 4.68
N PHE A 23 -18.87 14.09 3.38
CA PHE A 23 -17.61 14.27 2.67
C PHE A 23 -17.12 15.70 2.80
N ILE A 24 -15.82 15.87 3.03
CA ILE A 24 -15.11 17.16 3.05
C ILE A 24 -14.02 17.08 1.99
N LEU A 25 -14.14 17.90 0.95
CA LEU A 25 -13.28 17.90 -0.23
C LEU A 25 -12.35 19.11 -0.30
N ASP A 26 -12.57 20.12 0.56
CA ASP A 26 -11.65 21.26 0.68
C ASP A 26 -10.38 20.84 1.45
N PRO A 27 -9.19 20.82 0.80
CA PRO A 27 -7.96 20.40 1.45
C PRO A 27 -7.53 21.27 2.63
N PHE A 28 -7.99 22.54 2.71
CA PHE A 28 -7.68 23.41 3.85
C PHE A 28 -8.46 23.02 5.11
N GLN A 29 -9.53 22.23 4.96
CA GLN A 29 -10.37 21.74 6.07
C GLN A 29 -9.94 20.35 6.58
N TYR A 30 -9.02 19.65 5.91
CA TYR A 30 -8.61 18.30 6.29
C TYR A 30 -7.99 18.24 7.69
N GLN A 31 -7.13 19.20 8.02
CA GLN A 31 -6.39 19.21 9.28
C GLN A 31 -7.30 19.43 10.52
N PRO A 32 -8.22 20.41 10.54
CA PRO A 32 -9.21 20.54 11.61
C PRO A 32 -10.03 19.26 11.84
N VAL A 33 -10.52 18.65 10.77
CA VAL A 33 -11.33 17.42 10.82
C VAL A 33 -10.55 16.27 11.47
N ILE A 34 -9.32 16.07 11.02
CA ILE A 34 -8.51 14.93 11.46
C ILE A 34 -7.99 15.09 12.90
N LYS A 35 -7.87 16.32 13.40
CA LYS A 35 -7.46 16.63 14.79
C LYS A 35 -8.61 16.63 15.80
N ASN A 36 -9.86 16.60 15.34
CA ASN A 36 -11.02 16.68 16.23
C ASN A 36 -11.17 15.39 17.05
N GLN A 37 -11.09 15.49 18.38
CA GLN A 37 -11.14 14.34 19.30
C GLN A 37 -12.51 13.64 19.31
N LYS A 38 -13.58 14.31 18.89
CA LYS A 38 -14.92 13.71 18.75
C LYS A 38 -15.07 12.87 17.47
N LEU A 39 -14.06 12.88 16.60
CA LEU A 39 -14.00 12.14 15.35
C LEU A 39 -12.98 11.00 15.46
N SER A 40 -13.46 9.76 15.61
CA SER A 40 -12.59 8.59 15.88
C SER A 40 -12.26 7.79 14.62
N PHE A 41 -10.97 7.57 14.36
CA PHE A 41 -10.53 6.57 13.39
C PHE A 41 -10.58 5.16 13.95
N ARG A 42 -10.24 4.99 15.24
CA ARG A 42 -10.08 3.71 15.91
C ARG A 42 -11.37 2.88 15.94
N ILE A 43 -12.51 3.52 16.19
CA ILE A 43 -13.82 2.84 16.17
C ILE A 43 -14.13 2.29 14.76
N PHE A 44 -13.77 3.03 13.71
CA PHE A 44 -13.96 2.61 12.33
C PHE A 44 -13.04 1.45 11.96
N SER A 45 -11.73 1.59 12.22
CA SER A 45 -10.74 0.55 11.89
C SER A 45 -10.99 -0.75 12.65
N ASN A 46 -11.29 -0.69 13.95
CA ASN A 46 -11.55 -1.88 14.76
C ASN A 46 -12.79 -2.64 14.26
N LYS A 47 -13.87 -1.94 13.87
CA LYS A 47 -15.05 -2.59 13.29
C LYS A 47 -14.74 -3.34 12.00
N ILE A 48 -13.86 -2.80 11.15
CA ILE A 48 -13.42 -3.49 9.93
C ILE A 48 -12.59 -4.72 10.30
N VAL A 49 -11.60 -4.57 11.17
CA VAL A 49 -10.70 -5.66 11.54
C VAL A 49 -11.47 -6.82 12.17
N THR A 50 -12.37 -6.53 13.10
CA THR A 50 -13.24 -7.56 13.70
C THR A 50 -14.15 -8.22 12.69
N ARG A 51 -14.75 -7.49 11.76
CA ARG A 51 -15.66 -8.07 10.77
C ARG A 51 -14.93 -8.95 9.75
N VAL A 52 -13.87 -8.41 9.17
CA VAL A 52 -13.18 -9.02 8.03
C VAL A 52 -12.27 -10.15 8.48
N PHE A 53 -11.43 -9.88 9.48
CA PHE A 53 -10.42 -10.82 9.96
C PHE A 53 -10.89 -11.64 11.17
N ASP A 54 -12.03 -11.29 11.78
CA ASP A 54 -12.58 -12.02 12.94
C ASP A 54 -11.57 -12.03 14.11
N VAL A 55 -11.20 -10.79 14.49
CA VAL A 55 -10.40 -10.42 15.66
C VAL A 55 -11.32 -9.67 16.62
N LYS A 56 -11.87 -10.33 17.63
CA LYS A 56 -12.95 -9.76 18.47
C LYS A 56 -12.39 -8.96 19.63
N LYS A 57 -11.31 -9.45 20.24
CA LYS A 57 -10.74 -8.84 21.44
C LYS A 57 -10.14 -7.46 21.20
N LEU A 58 -9.83 -7.09 19.96
CA LEU A 58 -9.39 -5.74 19.58
C LEU A 58 -10.39 -4.62 19.93
N ILE A 59 -11.70 -4.92 19.97
CA ILE A 59 -12.74 -3.96 20.39
C ILE A 59 -12.89 -3.91 21.91
N MET A 60 -12.50 -4.98 22.61
CA MET A 60 -12.70 -5.13 24.06
C MET A 60 -11.49 -4.71 24.88
N ASP A 61 -10.29 -4.72 24.28
CA ASP A 61 -9.03 -4.47 24.97
C ASP A 61 -8.27 -3.32 24.30
N ASP A 62 -8.49 -2.12 24.84
CA ASP A 62 -7.85 -0.93 24.31
C ASP A 62 -6.34 -0.92 24.55
N LYS A 63 -5.87 -1.56 25.64
CA LYS A 63 -4.45 -1.60 25.98
C LYS A 63 -3.68 -2.49 24.99
N MET A 64 -4.19 -3.67 24.68
CA MET A 64 -3.62 -4.56 23.65
C MET A 64 -3.53 -3.84 22.31
N ASN A 65 -4.59 -3.13 21.92
CA ASN A 65 -4.62 -2.39 20.66
C ASN A 65 -3.56 -1.28 20.62
N ASP A 66 -3.38 -0.54 21.71
CA ASP A 66 -2.34 0.50 21.81
C ASP A 66 -0.91 -0.07 21.81
N GLU A 67 -0.68 -1.21 22.47
CA GLU A 67 0.59 -1.93 22.39
C GLU A 67 0.88 -2.41 20.94
N LEU A 68 -0.11 -2.98 20.26
CA LEU A 68 0.02 -3.37 18.84
C LEU A 68 0.28 -2.17 17.94
N HIS A 69 -0.37 -1.03 18.17
CA HIS A 69 -0.12 0.20 17.41
C HIS A 69 1.29 0.75 17.68
N THR A 70 1.81 0.61 18.89
CA THR A 70 3.18 1.03 19.24
C THR A 70 4.22 0.22 18.46
N SER A 71 3.94 -1.06 18.14
CA SER A 71 4.83 -1.88 17.30
C SER A 71 5.06 -1.29 15.89
N TYR A 72 4.20 -0.40 15.41
CA TYR A 72 4.40 0.24 14.11
C TYR A 72 5.59 1.21 14.06
N GLN A 73 6.18 1.56 15.21
CA GLN A 73 7.45 2.31 15.24
C GLN A 73 8.61 1.55 14.59
N PHE A 74 8.53 0.22 14.51
CA PHE A 74 9.53 -0.64 13.88
C PHE A 74 9.45 -0.63 12.33
N LEU A 75 8.47 0.07 11.74
CA LEU A 75 8.34 0.30 10.29
C LEU A 75 8.96 1.63 9.82
N GLN A 76 9.69 2.32 10.70
CA GLN A 76 10.22 3.65 10.44
C GLN A 76 11.53 3.89 11.17
N GLY A 77 12.15 5.05 10.91
CA GLY A 77 13.42 5.43 11.55
C GLY A 77 14.52 4.41 11.26
N LYS A 78 15.29 4.06 12.30
CA LYS A 78 16.46 3.16 12.22
C LYS A 78 16.07 1.69 11.99
N HIS A 79 14.92 1.27 12.52
CA HIS A 79 14.41 -0.09 12.35
C HIS A 79 14.05 -0.40 10.89
N LEU A 80 13.69 0.63 10.12
CA LEU A 80 13.47 0.51 8.69
C LEU A 80 14.73 0.04 7.94
N ASP A 81 15.93 0.38 8.41
CA ASP A 81 17.17 0.03 7.72
C ASP A 81 17.38 -1.50 7.73
N SER A 82 17.01 -2.19 8.82
CA SER A 82 17.02 -3.66 8.87
C SER A 82 15.98 -4.27 7.93
N LEU A 83 14.76 -3.70 7.88
CA LEU A 83 13.73 -4.17 6.95
C LEU A 83 14.13 -3.94 5.49
N MET A 84 14.82 -2.84 5.20
CA MET A 84 15.37 -2.52 3.87
C MET A 84 16.42 -3.54 3.44
N GLU A 85 17.31 -3.97 4.35
CA GLU A 85 18.27 -5.03 4.06
C GLU A 85 17.57 -6.39 3.85
N ASN A 86 16.61 -6.75 4.73
CA ASN A 86 15.83 -7.97 4.57
C ASN A 86 15.08 -8.01 3.22
N THR A 87 14.55 -6.86 2.80
CA THR A 87 13.86 -6.69 1.50
C THR A 87 14.85 -6.92 0.35
N MET A 88 16.04 -6.30 0.41
CA MET A 88 17.08 -6.50 -0.59
C MET A 88 17.56 -7.96 -0.67
N GLN A 89 17.74 -8.62 0.48
CA GLN A 89 18.11 -10.03 0.54
C GLN A 89 17.03 -10.92 -0.06
N SER A 90 15.75 -10.66 0.22
CA SER A 90 14.66 -11.43 -0.39
C SER A 90 14.58 -11.21 -1.91
N LEU A 91 14.77 -9.98 -2.38
CA LEU A 91 14.84 -9.69 -3.81
C LEU A 91 16.01 -10.41 -4.49
N ARG A 92 17.17 -10.52 -3.84
CA ARG A 92 18.29 -11.35 -4.32
C ARG A 92 17.86 -12.80 -4.51
N GLN A 93 17.21 -13.41 -3.52
CA GLN A 93 16.71 -14.79 -3.63
C GLN A 93 15.73 -14.98 -4.79
N VAL A 94 14.89 -13.98 -5.06
CA VAL A 94 13.90 -14.03 -6.15
C VAL A 94 14.55 -13.88 -7.54
N PHE A 95 15.51 -12.97 -7.70
CA PHE A 95 16.03 -12.57 -9.01
C PHE A 95 17.37 -13.19 -9.38
N GLU A 96 18.24 -13.53 -8.44
CA GLU A 96 19.56 -14.11 -8.73
C GLU A 96 19.47 -15.39 -9.58
N PRO A 97 18.55 -16.34 -9.33
CA PRO A 97 18.37 -17.50 -10.21
C PRO A 97 17.92 -17.14 -11.63
N GLN A 98 17.31 -15.96 -11.83
CA GLN A 98 16.87 -15.48 -13.14
C GLN A 98 18.01 -14.83 -13.91
N LEU A 99 18.93 -14.14 -13.21
CA LEU A 99 20.13 -13.55 -13.82
C LEU A 99 21.08 -14.60 -14.43
N LEU A 100 21.02 -15.84 -13.93
CA LEU A 100 21.80 -16.97 -14.44
C LEU A 100 21.15 -17.69 -15.64
N LYS A 101 19.94 -17.30 -16.06
CA LYS A 101 19.24 -17.90 -17.20
C LYS A 101 19.64 -17.25 -18.52
N THR A 102 19.21 -17.85 -19.63
CA THR A 102 19.41 -17.34 -20.98
C THR A 102 18.85 -15.93 -21.15
N THR A 103 19.44 -15.10 -22.01
CA THR A 103 18.98 -13.74 -22.37
C THR A 103 17.73 -13.71 -23.28
N SER A 104 16.94 -14.79 -23.27
CA SER A 104 15.70 -14.89 -24.03
C SER A 104 14.56 -14.14 -23.32
N TRP A 105 13.56 -13.72 -24.09
CA TRP A 105 12.38 -13.05 -23.55
C TRP A 105 11.44 -14.05 -22.87
N ASP A 106 11.18 -13.84 -21.59
CA ASP A 106 10.10 -14.48 -20.85
C ASP A 106 8.84 -13.60 -20.96
N THR A 107 7.67 -14.23 -21.14
CA THR A 107 6.37 -13.52 -21.17
C THR A 107 5.59 -13.83 -19.90
N ALA A 108 5.00 -12.81 -19.30
CA ALA A 108 4.18 -12.92 -18.11
C ALA A 108 3.03 -11.90 -18.12
N ASP A 109 2.11 -12.11 -17.19
CA ASP A 109 1.07 -11.15 -16.83
C ASP A 109 1.64 -10.19 -15.77
N LEU A 110 1.59 -8.88 -16.03
CA LEU A 110 2.27 -7.86 -15.21
C LEU A 110 1.76 -7.82 -13.77
N PHE A 111 0.44 -7.89 -13.56
CA PHE A 111 -0.11 -7.88 -12.21
C PHE A 111 0.24 -9.16 -11.45
N LYS A 112 0.15 -10.33 -12.09
CA LYS A 112 0.60 -11.60 -11.48
C LYS A 112 2.09 -11.58 -11.15
N PHE A 113 2.92 -11.01 -12.01
CA PHE A 113 4.35 -10.83 -11.76
C PHE A 113 4.58 -9.95 -10.53
N CYS A 114 3.99 -8.75 -10.49
CA CYS A 114 4.07 -7.85 -9.34
C CYS A 114 3.55 -8.51 -8.06
N SER A 115 2.40 -9.20 -8.11
CA SER A 115 1.80 -9.90 -6.98
C SER A 115 2.72 -11.00 -6.44
N SER A 116 3.33 -11.79 -7.32
CA SER A 116 4.26 -12.85 -6.91
C SER A 116 5.49 -12.28 -6.21
N VAL A 117 6.15 -11.29 -6.83
CA VAL A 117 7.40 -10.73 -6.30
C VAL A 117 7.14 -9.96 -5.01
N ILE A 118 6.16 -9.05 -4.99
CA ILE A 118 5.84 -8.27 -3.78
C ILE A 118 5.40 -9.19 -2.65
N PHE A 119 4.54 -10.18 -2.90
CA PHE A 119 4.11 -11.07 -1.84
C PHE A 119 5.29 -11.84 -1.22
N GLU A 120 6.14 -12.45 -2.04
CA GLU A 120 7.29 -13.21 -1.55
C GLU A 120 8.29 -12.30 -0.81
N THR A 121 8.59 -11.13 -1.37
CA THR A 121 9.51 -10.16 -0.78
C THR A 121 9.00 -9.61 0.55
N THR A 122 7.76 -9.11 0.59
CA THR A 122 7.15 -8.57 1.81
C THR A 122 6.96 -9.64 2.88
N PHE A 123 6.54 -10.84 2.50
CA PHE A 123 6.36 -11.93 3.47
C PHE A 123 7.71 -12.31 4.09
N THR A 124 8.73 -12.53 3.26
CA THR A 124 10.07 -12.94 3.71
C THR A 124 10.75 -11.83 4.50
N SER A 125 10.62 -10.55 4.10
CA SER A 125 11.27 -9.43 4.80
C SER A 125 10.70 -9.19 6.20
N LEU A 126 9.39 -9.43 6.38
CA LEU A 126 8.70 -9.25 7.65
C LEU A 126 8.74 -10.51 8.53
N HIS A 127 8.35 -11.66 7.99
CA HIS A 127 8.18 -12.90 8.77
C HIS A 127 9.46 -13.72 8.79
N GLY A 128 10.40 -13.52 7.87
CA GLY A 128 11.64 -14.30 7.77
C GLY A 128 11.54 -15.46 6.78
N ASN A 129 12.50 -16.39 6.88
CA ASN A 129 12.66 -17.49 5.94
C ASN A 129 12.00 -18.78 6.46
N TYR A 130 11.11 -19.33 5.64
CA TYR A 130 10.57 -20.68 5.86
C TYR A 130 11.66 -21.70 5.48
N LEU A 131 12.05 -22.54 6.44
CA LEU A 131 13.25 -23.39 6.32
C LEU A 131 13.02 -24.73 5.63
N ALA A 132 11.76 -25.12 5.42
CA ALA A 132 11.46 -26.40 4.79
C ALA A 132 11.61 -26.32 3.26
N ASP A 133 11.93 -27.46 2.65
CA ASP A 133 12.21 -27.61 1.22
C ASP A 133 11.02 -27.19 0.32
N ASP A 134 9.82 -27.09 0.90
CA ASP A 134 8.59 -26.67 0.23
C ASP A 134 8.29 -25.16 0.35
N ARG A 135 9.25 -24.32 0.77
CA ARG A 135 9.10 -22.84 0.89
C ARG A 135 8.35 -22.22 -0.29
N LYS A 136 8.75 -22.52 -1.53
CA LYS A 136 8.13 -21.94 -2.73
C LYS A 136 6.65 -22.32 -2.84
N THR A 137 6.31 -23.57 -2.54
CA THR A 137 4.93 -24.07 -2.53
C THR A 137 4.13 -23.37 -1.43
N PHE A 138 4.66 -23.30 -0.21
CA PHE A 138 4.01 -22.61 0.91
C PHE A 138 3.70 -21.14 0.59
N ILE A 139 4.69 -20.38 0.10
CA ILE A 139 4.51 -18.96 -0.24
C ILE A 139 3.47 -18.79 -1.36
N THR A 140 3.52 -19.64 -2.38
CA THR A 140 2.58 -19.62 -3.52
C THR A 140 1.15 -19.90 -3.04
N GLU A 141 0.94 -20.94 -2.23
CA GLU A 141 -0.38 -21.27 -1.70
C GLU A 141 -0.92 -20.18 -0.78
N LEU A 142 -0.08 -19.64 0.10
CA LEU A 142 -0.48 -18.56 1.00
C LEU A 142 -0.89 -17.30 0.23
N ARG A 143 -0.15 -16.95 -0.83
CA ARG A 143 -0.49 -15.85 -1.73
C ARG A 143 -1.82 -16.08 -2.43
N ASP A 144 -2.01 -17.26 -3.03
CA ASP A 144 -3.19 -17.57 -3.81
C ASP A 144 -4.45 -17.60 -2.94
N ASP A 145 -4.34 -18.12 -1.71
CA ASP A 145 -5.43 -18.09 -0.74
C ASP A 145 -5.70 -16.68 -0.22
N LEU A 146 -4.66 -15.86 -0.01
CA LEU A 146 -4.84 -14.45 0.35
C LEU A 146 -5.52 -13.68 -0.76
N SER A 147 -5.16 -13.91 -2.03
CA SER A 147 -5.81 -13.29 -3.20
C SER A 147 -7.29 -13.64 -3.27
N LYS A 148 -7.65 -14.93 -3.11
CA LYS A 148 -9.06 -15.36 -3.10
C LYS A 148 -9.85 -14.72 -1.95
N PHE A 149 -9.23 -14.60 -0.77
CA PHE A 149 -9.82 -13.90 0.38
C PHE A 149 -10.01 -12.42 0.09
N ASP A 150 -9.00 -11.77 -0.49
CA ASP A 150 -8.96 -10.36 -0.79
C ASP A 150 -9.95 -9.93 -1.90
N ASP A 151 -10.20 -10.80 -2.87
CA ASP A 151 -11.23 -10.60 -3.91
C ASP A 151 -12.63 -10.40 -3.33
N LYS A 152 -12.88 -10.90 -2.11
CA LYS A 152 -14.15 -10.74 -1.38
C LYS A 152 -14.08 -9.70 -0.26
N PHE A 153 -12.97 -9.00 -0.12
CA PHE A 153 -12.77 -7.95 0.88
C PHE A 153 -13.82 -6.83 0.79
N PRO A 154 -14.20 -6.29 -0.40
CA PRO A 154 -15.23 -5.25 -0.49
C PRO A 154 -16.59 -5.69 0.09
N GLN A 155 -17.00 -6.94 -0.19
CA GLN A 155 -18.25 -7.51 0.32
C GLN A 155 -18.18 -7.75 1.84
N LEU A 156 -17.03 -8.20 2.35
CA LEU A 156 -16.82 -8.35 3.79
C LEU A 156 -16.88 -6.99 4.49
N VAL A 157 -16.24 -5.95 3.94
CA VAL A 157 -16.30 -4.58 4.49
C VAL A 157 -17.74 -4.04 4.48
N SER A 158 -18.52 -4.30 3.42
CA SER A 158 -19.90 -3.85 3.30
C SER A 158 -20.86 -4.50 4.31
N GLY A 159 -20.42 -5.49 5.08
CA GLY A 159 -21.25 -6.18 6.06
C GLY A 159 -21.93 -7.45 5.54
N MET A 160 -21.58 -7.92 4.34
CA MET A 160 -22.13 -9.17 3.83
C MET A 160 -21.69 -10.33 4.72
N PRO A 161 -22.62 -11.20 5.21
CA PRO A 161 -22.25 -12.39 5.96
C PRO A 161 -21.29 -13.28 5.17
N ILE A 162 -20.21 -13.72 5.81
CA ILE A 162 -19.15 -14.51 5.15
C ILE A 162 -19.69 -15.87 4.66
N GLU A 163 -20.76 -16.37 5.26
CA GLU A 163 -21.50 -17.57 4.87
C GLU A 163 -22.06 -17.48 3.44
N LEU A 164 -22.35 -16.27 2.95
CA LEU A 164 -22.83 -16.04 1.58
C LEU A 164 -21.70 -15.95 0.55
N LEU A 165 -20.45 -15.91 1.00
CA LEU A 165 -19.26 -15.71 0.17
C LEU A 165 -18.59 -17.04 -0.14
N ARG A 166 -19.34 -18.04 -0.62
CA ARG A 166 -18.82 -19.34 -1.07
C ARG A 166 -17.86 -19.97 -0.03
N ASN A 167 -16.63 -20.30 -0.44
CA ASN A 167 -15.60 -20.93 0.40
C ASN A 167 -14.73 -19.95 1.19
N ILE A 168 -15.02 -18.64 1.18
CA ILE A 168 -14.17 -17.63 1.84
C ILE A 168 -14.06 -17.86 3.35
N LYS A 169 -15.10 -18.39 4.00
CA LYS A 169 -15.02 -18.77 5.42
C LYS A 169 -13.93 -19.82 5.68
N SER A 170 -13.84 -20.82 4.81
CA SER A 170 -12.81 -21.87 4.88
C SER A 170 -11.42 -21.32 4.56
N ILE A 171 -11.31 -20.48 3.52
CA ILE A 171 -10.04 -19.83 3.16
C ILE A 171 -9.53 -18.94 4.30
N ARG A 172 -10.40 -18.11 4.89
CA ARG A 172 -10.03 -17.28 6.05
C ARG A 172 -9.51 -18.14 7.20
N MET A 173 -10.16 -19.27 7.48
CA MET A 173 -9.71 -20.20 8.51
C MET A 173 -8.35 -20.84 8.17
N LYS A 174 -8.14 -21.26 6.91
CA LYS A 174 -6.87 -21.81 6.43
C LYS A 174 -5.73 -20.79 6.59
N LEU A 175 -5.96 -19.54 6.16
CA LEU A 175 -5.01 -18.43 6.31
C LEU A 175 -4.67 -18.15 7.77
N LYS A 176 -5.67 -18.09 8.67
CA LYS A 176 -5.43 -17.92 10.11
C LYS A 176 -4.56 -19.04 10.67
N LYS A 177 -4.85 -20.30 10.30
CA LYS A 177 -4.08 -21.46 10.77
C LYS A 177 -2.62 -21.40 10.34
N HIS A 178 -2.32 -21.00 9.11
CA HIS A 178 -0.93 -20.85 8.66
C HIS A 178 -0.14 -19.79 9.42
N LEU A 179 -0.82 -18.86 10.09
CA LEU A 179 -0.21 -17.72 10.79
C LEU A 179 -0.36 -17.82 12.32
N THR A 180 -0.65 -19.01 12.86
CA THR A 180 -0.64 -19.27 14.31
C THR A 180 0.78 -19.28 14.87
N THR A 181 0.92 -19.14 16.19
CA THR A 181 2.21 -19.24 16.90
C THR A 181 3.01 -20.49 16.51
N GLU A 182 2.37 -21.65 16.53
CA GLU A 182 3.00 -22.93 16.16
C GLU A 182 3.57 -22.93 14.73
N ASN A 183 2.81 -22.39 13.77
CA ASN A 183 3.24 -22.40 12.36
C ASN A 183 4.26 -21.30 12.07
N LEU A 184 4.12 -20.13 12.69
CA LEU A 184 5.11 -19.07 12.57
C LEU A 184 6.44 -19.44 13.21
N ALA A 185 6.45 -20.26 14.27
CA ALA A 185 7.68 -20.74 14.91
C ALA A 185 8.58 -21.56 13.98
N LYS A 186 8.04 -22.07 12.85
CA LYS A 186 8.80 -22.75 11.79
C LYS A 186 9.60 -21.79 10.90
N ILE A 187 9.34 -20.48 11.01
CA ILE A 187 10.00 -19.43 10.25
C ILE A 187 11.10 -18.81 11.11
N GLN A 188 12.31 -18.70 10.57
CA GLN A 188 13.43 -18.05 11.25
C GLN A 188 13.70 -16.66 10.71
N GLY A 189 14.23 -15.78 11.57
CA GLY A 189 14.63 -14.42 11.18
C GLY A 189 13.47 -13.44 11.11
N TRP A 190 12.52 -13.53 12.04
CA TRP A 190 11.42 -12.57 12.15
C TRP A 190 11.97 -11.14 12.26
N SER A 191 11.36 -10.20 11.56
CA SER A 191 11.63 -8.77 11.78
C SER A 191 11.21 -8.33 13.18
N GLU A 192 11.79 -7.23 13.67
CA GLU A 192 11.45 -6.67 14.98
C GLU A 192 9.95 -6.40 15.12
N ILE A 193 9.26 -5.97 14.06
CA ILE A 193 7.81 -5.76 14.13
C ILE A 193 7.04 -7.07 14.36
N ILE A 194 7.41 -8.17 13.68
CA ILE A 194 6.72 -9.45 13.89
C ILE A 194 7.00 -9.99 15.29
N GLN A 195 8.25 -9.91 15.76
CA GLN A 195 8.61 -10.29 17.13
C GLN A 195 7.79 -9.52 18.16
N ARG A 196 7.75 -8.19 18.06
CA ARG A 196 7.01 -7.35 19.02
C ARG A 196 5.52 -7.54 18.97
N ARG A 197 4.96 -7.80 17.79
CA ARG A 197 3.55 -8.16 17.65
C ARG A 197 3.26 -9.49 18.32
N GLN A 198 4.09 -10.52 18.09
CA GLN A 198 3.95 -11.81 18.75
C GLN A 198 4.05 -11.69 20.27
N ASP A 199 5.08 -11.00 20.79
CA ASP A 199 5.27 -10.74 22.23
C ASP A 199 4.03 -10.09 22.85
N THR A 200 3.43 -9.12 22.16
CA THR A 200 2.20 -8.48 22.63
C THR A 200 1.05 -9.48 22.60
N LEU A 201 0.84 -10.21 21.50
CA LEU A 201 -0.28 -11.15 21.40
C LEU A 201 -0.22 -12.24 22.48
N GLU A 202 0.95 -12.80 22.78
CA GLU A 202 1.12 -13.83 23.81
C GLU A 202 0.84 -13.35 25.25
N LYS A 203 0.85 -12.04 25.51
CA LYS A 203 0.38 -11.50 26.80
C LYS A 203 -1.14 -11.55 26.96
N TYR A 204 -1.86 -11.51 25.84
CA TYR A 204 -3.31 -11.35 25.83
C TYR A 204 -4.05 -12.59 25.33
N TYR A 205 -3.39 -13.56 24.71
CA TYR A 205 -3.98 -14.79 24.19
C TYR A 205 -3.21 -16.01 24.67
N THR A 206 -3.87 -17.16 24.70
CA THR A 206 -3.12 -18.42 24.82
C THR A 206 -2.48 -18.76 23.47
N PRO A 207 -1.36 -19.50 23.43
CA PRO A 207 -0.68 -19.83 22.18
C PRO A 207 -1.56 -20.54 21.13
N GLU A 208 -2.61 -21.23 21.57
CA GLU A 208 -3.55 -21.98 20.74
C GLU A 208 -4.69 -21.11 20.17
N ASP A 209 -4.83 -19.86 20.62
CA ASP A 209 -5.89 -18.96 20.17
C ASP A 209 -5.74 -18.60 18.69
N ILE A 210 -6.75 -18.96 17.89
CA ILE A 210 -6.80 -18.68 16.45
C ILE A 210 -6.83 -17.18 16.13
N GLU A 211 -7.17 -16.32 17.11
CA GLU A 211 -7.13 -14.86 16.94
C GLU A 211 -5.69 -14.34 16.76
N ILE A 212 -4.65 -15.03 17.26
CA ILE A 212 -3.24 -14.69 16.96
C ILE A 212 -3.01 -14.74 15.45
N GLY A 213 -3.42 -15.84 14.81
CA GLY A 213 -3.34 -15.98 13.35
C GLY A 213 -4.22 -14.98 12.59
N ALA A 214 -5.32 -14.54 13.19
CA ALA A 214 -6.16 -13.48 12.62
C ALA A 214 -5.48 -12.10 12.65
N HIS A 215 -4.74 -11.77 13.72
CA HIS A 215 -3.95 -10.55 13.81
C HIS A 215 -2.82 -10.52 12.79
N HIS A 216 -2.12 -11.64 12.62
CA HIS A 216 -1.05 -11.76 11.61
C HIS A 216 -1.61 -11.75 10.19
N LEU A 217 -2.77 -12.37 9.94
CA LEU A 217 -3.47 -12.27 8.65
C LEU A 217 -3.84 -10.82 8.33
N SER A 218 -4.40 -10.08 9.30
CA SER A 218 -4.74 -8.67 9.11
C SER A 218 -3.50 -7.83 8.81
N PHE A 219 -2.37 -8.13 9.44
CA PHE A 219 -1.11 -7.43 9.22
C PHE A 219 -0.50 -7.74 7.85
N LEU A 220 -0.45 -9.03 7.47
CA LEU A 220 0.01 -9.48 6.16
C LEU A 220 -0.84 -8.89 5.02
N TRP A 221 -2.16 -8.91 5.17
CA TRP A 221 -3.06 -8.28 4.19
C TRP A 221 -2.75 -6.80 4.00
N ALA A 222 -2.50 -6.07 5.10
CA ALA A 222 -2.20 -4.66 5.08
C ALA A 222 -0.83 -4.35 4.46
N SER A 223 0.15 -5.25 4.58
CA SER A 223 1.50 -5.05 4.03
C SER A 223 1.62 -5.35 2.54
N VAL A 224 0.81 -6.28 1.98
CA VAL A 224 1.01 -6.75 0.59
C VAL A 224 0.04 -6.16 -0.43
N THR A 225 -1.24 -5.98 -0.07
CA THR A 225 -2.30 -5.77 -1.07
C THR A 225 -2.18 -4.44 -1.81
N ASN A 226 -1.99 -3.34 -1.08
CA ASN A 226 -1.80 -2.01 -1.68
C ASN A 226 -0.45 -1.88 -2.38
N THR A 227 0.61 -2.46 -1.81
CA THR A 227 1.97 -2.44 -2.40
C THR A 227 1.99 -3.17 -3.75
N THR A 228 1.27 -4.29 -3.86
CA THR A 228 1.12 -5.03 -5.12
C THR A 228 0.50 -4.15 -6.22
N SER A 229 -0.63 -3.50 -5.94
CA SER A 229 -1.28 -2.61 -6.90
C SER A 229 -0.40 -1.40 -7.23
N ALA A 230 0.25 -0.81 -6.22
CA ALA A 230 1.13 0.34 -6.41
C ALA A 230 2.31 0.00 -7.33
N MET A 231 2.92 -1.17 -7.13
CA MET A 231 3.98 -1.68 -7.99
C MET A 231 3.48 -1.90 -9.41
N PHE A 232 2.32 -2.54 -9.57
CA PHE A 232 1.70 -2.75 -10.89
C PHE A 232 1.47 -1.42 -11.62
N TRP A 233 0.81 -0.44 -11.00
CA TRP A 233 0.53 0.84 -11.65
C TRP A 233 1.79 1.62 -11.97
N THR A 234 2.80 1.57 -11.09
CA THR A 234 4.09 2.22 -11.35
C THR A 234 4.77 1.60 -12.57
N MET A 235 4.84 0.27 -12.65
CA MET A 235 5.38 -0.44 -13.82
C MET A 235 4.56 -0.16 -15.08
N TYR A 236 3.23 -0.21 -14.98
CA TYR A 236 2.33 -0.01 -16.11
C TYR A 236 2.53 1.37 -16.75
N TYR A 237 2.55 2.42 -15.94
CA TYR A 237 2.83 3.76 -16.45
C TYR A 237 4.26 3.86 -16.98
N LEU A 238 5.25 3.40 -16.22
CA LEU A 238 6.65 3.48 -16.64
C LEU A 238 6.93 2.79 -17.98
N LEU A 239 6.39 1.59 -18.19
CA LEU A 239 6.58 0.83 -19.44
C LEU A 239 5.85 1.46 -20.64
N ARG A 240 4.88 2.34 -20.41
CA ARG A 240 4.19 3.12 -21.45
C ARG A 240 4.83 4.48 -21.73
N HIS A 241 5.85 4.87 -20.97
CA HIS A 241 6.54 6.16 -21.07
C HIS A 241 8.06 5.93 -21.20
N PRO A 242 8.57 5.58 -22.41
CA PRO A 242 9.99 5.29 -22.63
C PRO A 242 10.92 6.43 -22.22
N GLU A 243 10.46 7.68 -22.28
CA GLU A 243 11.18 8.86 -21.81
C GLU A 243 11.40 8.83 -20.29
N ALA A 244 10.37 8.43 -19.52
CA ALA A 244 10.51 8.25 -18.08
C ALA A 244 11.48 7.10 -17.77
N MET A 245 11.38 6.00 -18.52
CA MET A 245 12.28 4.85 -18.41
C MET A 245 13.74 5.22 -18.63
N ALA A 246 14.03 6.07 -19.62
CA ALA A 246 15.37 6.53 -19.91
C ALA A 246 15.94 7.38 -18.75
N VAL A 247 15.16 8.34 -18.23
CA VAL A 247 15.59 9.20 -17.12
C VAL A 247 15.82 8.40 -15.84
N LEU A 248 14.95 7.44 -15.51
CA LEU A 248 15.11 6.60 -14.32
C LEU A 248 16.33 5.69 -14.42
N ARG A 249 16.60 5.12 -15.61
CA ARG A 249 17.81 4.32 -15.84
C ARG A 249 19.08 5.16 -15.67
N ASP A 250 19.09 6.37 -16.20
CA ASP A 250 20.21 7.31 -16.03
C ASP A 250 20.41 7.71 -14.56
N GLU A 251 19.34 8.03 -13.84
CA GLU A 251 19.36 8.34 -12.41
C GLU A 251 19.97 7.19 -11.58
N ILE A 252 19.54 5.95 -11.87
CA ILE A 252 20.05 4.74 -11.20
C ILE A 252 21.52 4.49 -11.57
N ASP A 253 21.87 4.60 -12.85
CA ASP A 253 23.23 4.35 -13.32
C ASP A 253 24.21 5.35 -12.73
N HIS A 254 23.83 6.63 -12.62
CA HIS A 254 24.62 7.65 -11.93
C HIS A 254 24.84 7.32 -10.45
N LEU A 255 23.80 6.89 -9.73
CA LEU A 255 23.92 6.47 -8.33
C LEU A 255 24.88 5.28 -8.17
N LEU A 256 24.75 4.26 -9.02
CA LEU A 256 25.60 3.06 -8.95
C LEU A 256 27.06 3.42 -9.24
N GLN A 257 27.32 4.26 -10.25
CA GLN A 257 28.66 4.76 -10.56
C GLN A 257 29.26 5.57 -9.41
N SER A 258 28.50 6.52 -8.84
CA SER A 258 29.00 7.39 -7.76
C SER A 258 29.27 6.63 -6.47
N THR A 259 28.66 5.46 -6.29
CA THR A 259 28.86 4.59 -5.12
C THR A 259 29.81 3.43 -5.39
N GLY A 260 30.45 3.39 -6.57
CA GLY A 260 31.41 2.36 -6.96
C GLY A 260 30.81 0.97 -7.17
N GLN A 261 29.49 0.88 -7.30
CA GLN A 261 28.77 -0.37 -7.51
C GLN A 261 28.86 -0.79 -8.98
N LYS A 262 29.29 -2.03 -9.22
CA LYS A 262 29.45 -2.59 -10.57
C LYS A 262 28.32 -3.54 -10.90
N LYS A 263 27.81 -3.43 -12.13
CA LYS A 263 26.93 -4.42 -12.74
C LYS A 263 27.79 -5.67 -13.02
N GLY A 264 27.41 -6.81 -12.45
CA GLY A 264 28.11 -8.08 -12.61
C GLY A 264 27.11 -9.23 -12.79
N PRO A 265 27.61 -10.48 -12.98
CA PRO A 265 26.77 -11.66 -13.24
C PRO A 265 25.86 -12.07 -12.07
N GLY A 266 25.90 -11.36 -10.94
CA GLY A 266 25.03 -11.56 -9.78
C GLY A 266 24.39 -10.26 -9.29
N LEU A 267 23.47 -10.40 -8.33
CA LEU A 267 22.74 -9.26 -7.75
C LEU A 267 23.51 -8.68 -6.56
N SER A 268 24.55 -7.90 -6.87
CA SER A 268 25.46 -7.29 -5.89
C SER A 268 25.06 -5.89 -5.42
N ILE A 269 23.96 -5.33 -5.93
CA ILE A 269 23.49 -3.99 -5.54
C ILE A 269 23.16 -3.96 -4.04
N HIS A 270 23.67 -2.95 -3.36
CA HIS A 270 23.36 -2.61 -1.98
C HIS A 270 23.02 -1.12 -1.90
N LEU A 271 21.88 -0.78 -1.33
CA LEU A 271 21.38 0.59 -1.26
C LEU A 271 21.23 1.00 0.19
N THR A 272 21.89 2.08 0.59
CA THR A 272 21.57 2.74 1.85
C THR A 272 20.26 3.53 1.70
N ARG A 273 19.65 3.89 2.82
CA ARG A 273 18.44 4.71 2.81
C ARG A 273 18.65 6.06 2.14
N GLU A 274 19.79 6.71 2.40
CA GLU A 274 20.14 8.00 1.79
C GLU A 274 20.28 7.87 0.26
N GLN A 275 20.90 6.80 -0.22
CA GLN A 275 21.01 6.49 -1.65
C GLN A 275 19.64 6.23 -2.29
N LEU A 276 18.73 5.58 -1.57
CA LEU A 276 17.38 5.34 -2.06
C LEU A 276 16.53 6.64 -2.07
N ASP A 277 16.74 7.51 -1.09
CA ASP A 277 16.06 8.81 -0.96
C ASP A 277 16.57 9.85 -1.99
N SER A 278 17.78 9.68 -2.52
CA SER A 278 18.36 10.52 -3.58
C SER A 278 17.82 10.23 -4.98
N LEU A 279 17.17 9.09 -5.20
CA LEU A 279 16.46 8.75 -6.45
C LEU A 279 15.13 9.52 -6.55
N ILE A 280 15.21 10.81 -6.86
CA ILE A 280 14.10 11.75 -6.84
C ILE A 280 13.12 11.57 -8.01
N TYR A 281 13.61 11.21 -9.21
CA TYR A 281 12.75 10.94 -10.36
C TYR A 281 12.03 9.61 -10.20
N LEU A 282 12.70 8.60 -9.63
CA LEU A 282 12.06 7.35 -9.23
C LEU A 282 10.95 7.59 -8.20
N GLU A 283 11.21 8.43 -7.19
CA GLU A 283 10.19 8.82 -6.20
C GLU A 283 9.01 9.58 -6.83
N SER A 284 9.30 10.53 -7.72
CA SER A 284 8.29 11.29 -8.44
C SER A 284 7.40 10.37 -9.30
N THR A 285 8.01 9.40 -9.98
CA THR A 285 7.31 8.38 -10.78
C THR A 285 6.34 7.55 -9.95
N ILE A 286 6.78 7.06 -8.77
CA ILE A 286 5.93 6.30 -7.84
C ILE A 286 4.80 7.19 -7.30
N LEU A 287 5.12 8.42 -6.90
CA LEU A 287 4.13 9.38 -6.39
C LEU A 287 3.08 9.73 -7.44
N GLU A 288 3.48 9.86 -8.70
CA GLU A 288 2.57 10.16 -9.80
C GLU A 288 1.65 8.98 -10.12
N ALA A 289 2.21 7.77 -10.19
CA ALA A 289 1.41 6.57 -10.32
C ALA A 289 0.37 6.49 -9.19
N LEU A 290 0.80 6.70 -7.95
CA LEU A 290 -0.08 6.71 -6.78
C LEU A 290 -1.12 7.84 -6.78
N ARG A 291 -0.78 9.04 -7.29
CA ARG A 291 -1.72 10.16 -7.46
C ARG A 291 -2.88 9.75 -8.38
N LEU A 292 -2.56 9.07 -9.47
CA LEU A 292 -3.55 8.61 -10.44
C LEU A 292 -4.35 7.40 -9.94
N CYS A 293 -3.71 6.43 -9.29
CA CYS A 293 -4.36 5.15 -8.99
C CYS A 293 -4.91 5.02 -7.57
N THR A 294 -4.54 5.88 -6.62
CA THR A 294 -5.10 5.79 -5.26
C THR A 294 -6.53 6.32 -5.24
N VAL A 295 -7.48 5.49 -4.80
CA VAL A 295 -8.89 5.88 -4.61
C VAL A 295 -9.35 5.70 -3.16
N SER A 296 -8.43 5.88 -2.21
CA SER A 296 -8.69 5.70 -0.78
C SER A 296 -9.64 6.76 -0.22
N GLY A 297 -10.45 6.36 0.76
CA GLY A 297 -11.21 7.29 1.60
C GLY A 297 -10.61 7.34 3.01
N ILE A 298 -10.57 8.52 3.62
CA ILE A 298 -10.12 8.68 5.00
C ILE A 298 -11.34 8.96 5.86
N PHE A 299 -11.74 7.99 6.67
CA PHE A 299 -12.99 8.06 7.44
C PHE A 299 -12.77 8.31 8.93
N ARG A 300 -13.75 8.97 9.54
CA ARG A 300 -13.89 9.15 10.99
C ARG A 300 -15.31 8.85 11.41
N PHE A 301 -15.46 8.15 12.53
CA PHE A 301 -16.75 7.92 13.18
C PHE A 301 -17.08 9.09 14.10
N VAL A 302 -18.29 9.62 14.00
CA VAL A 302 -18.79 10.72 14.85
C VAL A 302 -19.23 10.15 16.20
N GLN A 303 -18.47 10.44 17.25
CA GLN A 303 -18.71 9.87 18.59
C GLN A 303 -19.84 10.57 19.35
N GLU A 304 -20.04 11.85 19.07
CA GLU A 304 -21.02 12.74 19.68
C GLU A 304 -21.50 13.75 18.64
N ASP A 305 -22.73 14.27 18.80
CA ASP A 305 -23.20 15.38 18.00
C ASP A 305 -22.23 16.55 18.11
N LEU A 306 -21.83 17.13 16.98
CA LEU A 306 -20.89 18.24 16.94
C LEU A 306 -21.11 19.12 15.71
N THR A 307 -20.74 20.39 15.82
CA THR A 307 -20.70 21.31 14.68
C THR A 307 -19.25 21.42 14.20
N LEU A 308 -19.02 21.13 12.92
CA LEU A 308 -17.77 21.47 12.25
C LEU A 308 -17.88 22.90 11.72
N HIS A 309 -17.03 23.77 12.25
CA HIS A 309 -16.85 25.13 11.74
C HIS A 309 -15.87 25.10 10.57
N LEU A 310 -16.38 25.19 9.34
CA LEU A 310 -15.56 25.26 8.12
C LEU A 310 -15.54 26.71 7.60
N GLU A 311 -14.59 27.05 6.72
CA GLU A 311 -14.43 28.42 6.18
C GLU A 311 -15.72 28.96 5.52
N THR A 312 -16.55 28.09 4.93
CA THR A 312 -17.73 28.49 4.15
C THR A 312 -19.04 28.42 4.93
N GLN A 313 -19.21 27.43 5.80
CA GLN A 313 -20.40 27.28 6.65
C GLN A 313 -20.17 26.25 7.77
N ASP A 314 -21.07 26.28 8.75
CA ASP A 314 -21.14 25.31 9.84
C ASP A 314 -21.89 24.04 9.41
N TYR A 315 -21.33 22.87 9.73
CA TYR A 315 -21.96 21.57 9.45
C TYR A 315 -22.25 20.81 10.74
N ARG A 316 -23.51 20.53 11.00
CA ARG A 316 -23.93 19.66 12.11
C ARG A 316 -23.72 18.20 11.74
N LEU A 317 -22.87 17.51 12.49
CA LEU A 317 -22.66 16.08 12.39
C LEU A 317 -23.40 15.37 13.52
N ARG A 318 -24.09 14.28 13.16
CA ARG A 318 -24.83 13.45 14.11
C ARG A 318 -23.96 12.31 14.60
N LYS A 319 -24.04 12.00 15.89
CA LYS A 319 -23.48 10.79 16.49
C LYS A 319 -23.90 9.57 15.69
N GLY A 320 -22.94 8.71 15.36
CA GLY A 320 -23.19 7.50 14.58
C GLY A 320 -22.95 7.63 13.07
N ASP A 321 -22.87 8.86 12.55
CA ASP A 321 -22.51 9.13 11.17
C ASP A 321 -20.99 9.03 10.96
N PHE A 322 -20.55 9.17 9.70
CA PHE A 322 -19.15 9.26 9.34
C PHE A 322 -18.81 10.61 8.73
N VAL A 323 -17.56 11.02 8.90
CA VAL A 323 -16.93 12.07 8.11
C VAL A 323 -15.89 11.43 7.20
N GLY A 324 -15.89 11.78 5.92
CA GLY A 324 -14.98 11.26 4.91
C GLY A 324 -14.16 12.36 4.26
N ILE A 325 -12.85 12.16 4.13
CA ILE A 325 -12.02 12.91 3.18
C ILE A 325 -11.76 12.00 1.99
N PHE A 326 -11.85 12.55 0.79
CA PHE A 326 -11.61 11.81 -0.46
C PHE A 326 -10.46 12.44 -1.25
N PRO A 327 -9.20 12.07 -0.96
CA PRO A 327 -8.02 12.56 -1.65
C PRO A 327 -8.08 12.59 -3.18
N PRO A 328 -8.74 11.66 -3.89
CA PRO A 328 -8.81 11.73 -5.35
C PRO A 328 -9.47 13.01 -5.87
N ALA A 329 -10.36 13.65 -5.10
CA ALA A 329 -10.90 14.95 -5.47
C ALA A 329 -9.83 16.06 -5.51
N LEU A 330 -8.76 15.94 -4.71
CA LEU A 330 -7.60 16.82 -4.76
C LEU A 330 -6.59 16.36 -5.84
N HIS A 331 -6.37 15.06 -5.95
CA HIS A 331 -5.39 14.48 -6.87
C HIS A 331 -5.75 14.73 -8.32
N TYR A 332 -7.05 14.79 -8.64
CA TYR A 332 -7.57 15.08 -9.98
C TYR A 332 -8.02 16.54 -10.17
N ASP A 333 -7.64 17.44 -9.26
CA ASP A 333 -8.03 18.85 -9.35
C ASP A 333 -7.15 19.61 -10.36
N PRO A 334 -7.70 20.13 -11.48
CA PRO A 334 -6.93 20.85 -12.49
C PRO A 334 -6.38 22.19 -11.98
N GLU A 335 -6.90 22.74 -10.88
CA GLU A 335 -6.32 23.92 -10.23
C GLU A 335 -5.00 23.58 -9.53
N VAL A 336 -4.81 22.33 -9.12
CA VAL A 336 -3.64 21.85 -8.38
C VAL A 336 -2.63 21.18 -9.30
N PHE A 337 -3.11 20.36 -10.23
CA PHE A 337 -2.30 19.59 -11.15
C PHE A 337 -2.74 19.85 -12.58
N GLU A 338 -1.88 20.46 -13.40
CA GLU A 338 -2.12 20.64 -14.83
C GLU A 338 -2.28 19.27 -15.53
N ALA A 339 -3.29 19.13 -16.40
CA ALA A 339 -3.68 17.87 -17.02
C ALA A 339 -3.70 16.72 -15.99
N PRO A 340 -4.61 16.77 -15.01
CA PRO A 340 -4.58 15.87 -13.87
C PRO A 340 -4.81 14.40 -14.24
N GLU A 341 -5.37 14.11 -15.41
CA GLU A 341 -5.58 12.75 -15.91
C GLU A 341 -4.33 12.14 -16.56
N GLU A 342 -3.35 12.97 -16.94
CA GLU A 342 -2.12 12.53 -17.58
C GLU A 342 -1.10 12.02 -16.55
N PHE A 343 -0.38 10.95 -16.90
CA PHE A 343 0.80 10.54 -16.17
C PHE A 343 1.99 11.41 -16.57
N ARG A 344 2.61 12.06 -15.59
CA ARG A 344 3.84 12.86 -15.78
C ARG A 344 4.88 12.46 -14.72
N PHE A 345 5.88 11.69 -15.13
CA PHE A 345 6.87 11.10 -14.22
C PHE A 345 7.67 12.15 -13.42
N ASP A 346 7.78 13.37 -13.96
CA ASP A 346 8.47 14.52 -13.40
C ASP A 346 7.54 15.53 -12.72
N ARG A 347 6.25 15.20 -12.50
CA ARG A 347 5.27 16.12 -11.88
C ARG A 347 5.72 16.68 -10.53
N PHE A 348 6.52 15.91 -9.79
CA PHE A 348 7.08 16.29 -8.50
C PHE A 348 8.55 16.72 -8.59
N ILE A 349 8.99 17.18 -9.77
CA ILE A 349 10.32 17.70 -10.05
C ILE A 349 10.22 19.14 -10.58
N GLU A 350 11.15 20.00 -10.16
CA GLU A 350 11.32 21.38 -10.62
C GLU A 350 12.82 21.72 -10.54
N ASP A 351 13.41 22.17 -11.65
CA ASP A 351 14.84 22.51 -11.77
C ASP A 351 15.78 21.40 -11.25
N GLY A 352 15.47 20.14 -11.55
CA GLY A 352 16.24 18.97 -11.12
C GLY A 352 16.19 18.69 -9.62
N LYS A 353 15.20 19.25 -8.90
CA LYS A 353 14.98 19.05 -7.47
C LYS A 353 13.54 18.65 -7.19
N LYS A 354 13.27 18.11 -5.99
CA LYS A 354 11.91 17.77 -5.55
C LYS A 354 11.02 19.02 -5.51
N LYS A 355 9.97 19.05 -6.31
CA LYS A 355 8.90 20.05 -6.26
C LYS A 355 7.98 19.75 -5.08
N THR A 356 7.95 20.67 -4.11
CA THR A 356 7.16 20.52 -2.88
C THR A 356 6.09 21.59 -2.70
N THR A 357 5.89 22.42 -3.72
CA THR A 357 4.97 23.56 -3.67
C THR A 357 3.90 23.40 -4.74
N PHE A 358 2.66 23.34 -4.28
CA PHE A 358 1.44 23.29 -5.10
C PHE A 358 0.41 24.23 -4.46
N TYR A 359 -0.51 24.74 -5.25
CA TYR A 359 -1.45 25.76 -4.82
C TYR A 359 -2.89 25.35 -5.13
N LYS A 360 -3.82 25.83 -4.32
CA LYS A 360 -5.26 25.82 -4.61
C LYS A 360 -5.84 27.14 -4.12
N ARG A 361 -6.62 27.82 -4.95
CA ARG A 361 -7.22 29.15 -4.70
C ARG A 361 -6.18 30.18 -4.25
N GLY A 362 -5.02 30.18 -4.91
CA GLY A 362 -3.88 31.05 -4.57
C GLY A 362 -3.19 30.75 -3.22
N LYS A 363 -3.65 29.76 -2.46
CA LYS A 363 -3.07 29.36 -1.16
C LYS A 363 -2.18 28.13 -1.33
N LYS A 364 -1.01 28.13 -0.69
CA LYS A 364 -0.08 26.99 -0.70
C LYS A 364 -0.70 25.79 0.00
N LEU A 365 -0.70 24.64 -0.66
CA LEU A 365 -1.12 23.37 -0.08
C LEU A 365 -0.01 22.82 0.82
N LYS A 366 -0.36 22.48 2.06
CA LYS A 366 0.54 21.75 2.96
C LYS A 366 0.71 20.29 2.54
N HIS A 367 -0.32 19.72 1.94
CA HIS A 367 -0.38 18.34 1.48
C HIS A 367 -1.09 18.31 0.14
N TYR A 368 -0.34 18.06 -0.93
CA TYR A 368 -0.83 18.09 -2.31
C TYR A 368 -1.08 16.68 -2.87
N VAL A 369 -0.30 15.70 -2.41
CA VAL A 369 -0.47 14.27 -2.73
C VAL A 369 -0.64 13.52 -1.41
N ILE A 370 -1.65 12.63 -1.35
CA ILE A 370 -2.09 11.97 -0.11
C ILE A 370 -2.42 10.48 -0.40
N PRO A 371 -1.45 9.67 -0.84
CA PRO A 371 -1.73 8.27 -1.20
C PRO A 371 -1.77 7.35 0.03
N PHE A 372 -1.13 7.76 1.13
CA PHE A 372 -0.98 6.97 2.36
C PHE A 372 -1.89 7.43 3.50
N GLY A 373 -2.98 8.16 3.22
CA GLY A 373 -3.84 8.74 4.26
C GLY A 373 -3.28 10.01 4.91
N PHE A 374 -3.95 10.48 5.97
CA PHE A 374 -3.71 11.82 6.53
C PHE A 374 -3.74 11.84 8.08
N GLY A 375 -2.93 12.73 8.67
CA GLY A 375 -2.75 12.87 10.12
C GLY A 375 -2.51 11.54 10.84
N ILE A 376 -3.29 11.27 11.90
CA ILE A 376 -3.20 10.04 12.71
C ILE A 376 -3.61 8.76 11.97
N SER A 377 -4.21 8.89 10.77
CA SER A 377 -4.57 7.75 9.91
C SER A 377 -3.62 7.56 8.74
N LYS A 378 -2.40 8.10 8.84
CA LYS A 378 -1.36 7.79 7.86
C LYS A 378 -0.96 6.33 8.00
N CYS A 379 -0.79 5.65 6.86
CA CYS A 379 -0.25 4.30 6.80
C CYS A 379 1.11 4.24 7.53
N PRO A 380 1.26 3.40 8.56
CA PRO A 380 2.54 3.26 9.25
C PRO A 380 3.62 2.66 8.34
N GLY A 381 3.24 1.71 7.48
CA GLY A 381 4.15 1.02 6.55
C GLY A 381 4.52 1.81 5.29
N ARG A 382 4.13 3.09 5.17
CA ARG A 382 4.40 3.91 3.96
C ARG A 382 5.88 3.98 3.58
N PHE A 383 6.78 3.97 4.58
CA PHE A 383 8.21 4.00 4.31
C PHE A 383 8.72 2.66 3.78
N LEU A 384 8.25 1.55 4.38
CA LEU A 384 8.54 0.21 3.87
C LEU A 384 8.00 0.03 2.44
N ALA A 385 6.77 0.48 2.16
CA ALA A 385 6.20 0.39 0.82
C ALA A 385 7.05 1.14 -0.23
N PHE A 386 7.56 2.33 0.09
CA PHE A 386 8.49 3.04 -0.78
C PHE A 386 9.82 2.30 -0.96
N VAL A 387 10.35 1.71 0.12
CA VAL A 387 11.57 0.91 0.06
C VAL A 387 11.40 -0.28 -0.88
N GLU A 388 10.33 -1.07 -0.70
CA GLU A 388 10.04 -2.25 -1.51
C GLU A 388 9.87 -1.90 -2.99
N ILE A 389 9.06 -0.88 -3.30
CA ILE A 389 8.81 -0.45 -4.69
C ILE A 389 10.09 0.09 -5.32
N LYS A 390 10.85 0.97 -4.63
CA LYS A 390 12.08 1.55 -5.18
C LYS A 390 13.15 0.48 -5.39
N GLN A 391 13.41 -0.40 -4.42
CA GLN A 391 14.41 -1.47 -4.54
C GLN A 391 14.08 -2.43 -5.69
N LEU A 392 12.81 -2.84 -5.80
CA LEU A 392 12.36 -3.68 -6.91
C LEU A 392 12.55 -2.98 -8.26
N LEU A 393 12.17 -1.71 -8.38
CA LEU A 393 12.41 -0.93 -9.60
C LEU A 393 13.90 -0.80 -9.90
N VAL A 394 14.77 -0.53 -8.92
CA VAL A 394 16.22 -0.46 -9.15
C VAL A 394 16.74 -1.77 -9.74
N ILE A 395 16.34 -2.92 -9.21
CA ILE A 395 16.74 -4.23 -9.72
C ILE A 395 16.22 -4.42 -11.16
N LEU A 396 14.93 -4.21 -11.39
CA LEU A 396 14.32 -4.41 -12.69
C LEU A 396 14.95 -3.51 -13.75
N LEU A 397 15.14 -2.23 -13.43
CA LEU A 397 15.69 -1.24 -14.37
C LEU A 397 17.19 -1.40 -14.59
N THR A 398 17.93 -1.95 -13.63
CA THR A 398 19.37 -2.22 -13.78
C THR A 398 19.59 -3.46 -14.64
N TYR A 399 18.91 -4.57 -14.33
CA TYR A 399 19.25 -5.90 -14.85
C TYR A 399 18.37 -6.41 -15.98
N PHE A 400 17.19 -5.81 -16.21
CA PHE A 400 16.23 -6.34 -17.17
C PHE A 400 15.84 -5.32 -18.25
N ASP A 401 15.63 -5.84 -19.46
CA ASP A 401 14.79 -5.19 -20.47
C ASP A 401 13.34 -5.63 -20.25
N LEU A 402 12.41 -4.69 -20.38
CA LEU A 402 11.01 -4.83 -19.99
C LEU A 402 10.14 -4.16 -21.04
N GLU A 403 9.12 -4.85 -21.53
CA GLU A 403 8.25 -4.33 -22.59
C GLU A 403 6.80 -4.81 -22.38
N ILE A 404 5.82 -3.90 -22.50
CA ILE A 404 4.42 -4.29 -22.61
C ILE A 404 4.17 -4.84 -24.02
N ILE A 405 3.48 -5.98 -24.10
CA ILE A 405 3.12 -6.64 -25.36
C ILE A 405 1.70 -6.27 -25.79
N SER A 406 0.82 -5.99 -24.82
CA SER A 406 -0.59 -5.70 -25.06
C SER A 406 -0.87 -4.20 -25.14
N ASP A 407 -1.45 -3.76 -26.26
CA ASP A 407 -1.92 -2.39 -26.40
C ASP A 407 -3.17 -2.09 -25.58
N LYS A 408 -3.89 -3.12 -25.11
CA LYS A 408 -5.12 -2.94 -24.32
C LYS A 408 -4.81 -2.12 -23.06
N PRO A 409 -5.44 -0.94 -22.87
CA PRO A 409 -5.23 -0.15 -21.68
C PRO A 409 -5.88 -0.85 -20.47
N ALA A 410 -5.16 -0.87 -19.36
CA ALA A 410 -5.72 -1.27 -18.07
C ALA A 410 -6.42 -0.06 -17.43
N ALA A 411 -7.58 -0.30 -16.82
CA ALA A 411 -8.33 0.70 -16.07
C ALA A 411 -8.43 0.33 -14.59
N LEU A 412 -8.76 1.31 -13.75
CA LEU A 412 -8.95 1.09 -12.32
C LEU A 412 -10.21 0.23 -12.07
N ASN A 413 -10.06 -0.87 -11.34
CA ASN A 413 -11.21 -1.66 -10.90
C ASN A 413 -11.89 -1.00 -9.69
N PHE A 414 -12.95 -0.23 -9.94
CA PHE A 414 -13.68 0.50 -8.91
C PHE A 414 -14.49 -0.37 -7.92
N SER A 415 -14.49 -1.70 -8.05
CA SER A 415 -15.06 -2.57 -7.01
C SER A 415 -14.37 -2.40 -5.64
N ARG A 416 -13.15 -1.85 -5.63
CA ARG A 416 -12.37 -1.54 -4.43
C ARG A 416 -12.26 -0.04 -4.12
N VAL A 417 -13.20 0.77 -4.65
CA VAL A 417 -13.22 2.22 -4.36
C VAL A 417 -13.26 2.45 -2.84
N LEU A 418 -12.57 3.49 -2.37
CA LEU A 418 -12.38 3.85 -0.95
C LEU A 418 -11.42 2.96 -0.16
N LEU A 419 -10.92 1.86 -0.73
CA LEU A 419 -10.12 0.85 0.01
C LEU A 419 -8.60 0.92 -0.22
N GLY A 420 -8.11 1.93 -0.95
CA GLY A 420 -6.68 2.07 -1.23
C GLY A 420 -6.37 2.21 -2.72
N VAL A 421 -5.40 1.43 -3.19
CA VAL A 421 -5.00 1.36 -4.60
C VAL A 421 -5.71 0.16 -5.26
N PRO A 422 -6.61 0.38 -6.23
CA PRO A 422 -7.34 -0.69 -6.91
C PRO A 422 -6.42 -1.57 -7.74
N TYR A 423 -6.86 -2.81 -7.94
CA TYR A 423 -6.32 -3.68 -8.98
C TYR A 423 -6.70 -3.15 -10.36
N PRO A 424 -5.95 -3.53 -11.41
CA PRO A 424 -6.42 -3.34 -12.76
C PRO A 424 -7.69 -4.16 -13.02
N ASP A 425 -8.53 -3.69 -13.93
CA ASP A 425 -9.72 -4.40 -14.41
C ASP A 425 -9.36 -5.61 -15.29
N CYS A 426 -8.22 -5.56 -15.96
CA CYS A 426 -7.60 -6.69 -16.64
C CYS A 426 -6.08 -6.68 -16.49
N ASP A 427 -5.47 -7.86 -16.48
CA ASP A 427 -4.02 -7.98 -16.50
C ASP A 427 -3.43 -7.50 -17.85
N VAL A 428 -2.15 -7.16 -17.83
CA VAL A 428 -1.40 -6.65 -18.98
C VAL A 428 -0.26 -7.61 -19.29
N SER A 429 -0.28 -8.21 -20.48
CA SER A 429 0.83 -9.05 -20.92
C SER A 429 2.07 -8.20 -21.17
N PHE A 430 3.18 -8.59 -20.56
CA PHE A 430 4.49 -7.97 -20.73
C PHE A 430 5.56 -9.06 -20.87
N ARG A 431 6.71 -8.68 -21.40
CA ARG A 431 7.90 -9.53 -21.47
C ARG A 431 9.08 -8.89 -20.77
N TYR A 432 9.96 -9.75 -20.26
CA TYR A 432 11.22 -9.34 -19.65
C TYR A 432 12.35 -10.28 -20.05
N LYS A 433 13.57 -9.75 -20.11
CA LYS A 433 14.80 -10.55 -20.30
C LYS A 433 15.94 -9.93 -19.52
N VAL A 434 16.93 -10.74 -19.16
CA VAL A 434 18.19 -10.22 -18.60
C VAL A 434 18.91 -9.40 -19.67
N LYS A 435 19.40 -8.21 -19.30
CA LYS A 435 20.20 -7.37 -20.20
C LYS A 435 21.49 -8.08 -20.59
N SER A 436 21.93 -7.79 -21.81
CA SER A 436 23.18 -8.32 -22.38
C SER A 436 24.42 -7.63 -21.82
#